data_AF-A0A926UVJ6-F1
#
_entry.id   AF-A0A926UVJ6-F1
#
_cell.length_a   1.000
_cell.length_b   1.000
_cell.length_c   1.000
_cell.angle_alpha   90.00
_cell.angle_beta   90.00
_cell.angle_gamma   90.00
#
_symmetry.space_group_name_H-M   'P 1'
#
loop_
_entity.id
_entity.type
_entity.pdbx_description
1 polymer ?
#
loop_
_entity_poly.entity_id
_entity_poly.type
_entity_poly.pdbx_seq_one_letter_code
_entity_poly.pdbx_strand_id
1 'polypeptide(L)' 'MSRQVNCQEECKDGCILGDQCPHLEYLAKARKFISETSVDKLIEISDSRFLPPEPSQKES' A
#
# COMPACT_ATOMS: atom_id res chain seq x y z
N MET A 1 13.24 -6.63 18.57
CA MET A 1 12.21 -5.90 19.35
C MET A 1 11.51 -4.94 18.39
N SER A 2 10.24 -5.17 18.05
CA SER A 2 9.48 -4.29 17.16
C SER A 2 8.94 -3.10 17.94
N ARG A 3 9.40 -1.89 17.59
CA ARG A 3 8.87 -0.63 18.11
C ARG A 3 7.47 -0.40 17.53
N GLN A 4 6.51 -0.03 18.37
CA GLN A 4 5.20 0.41 17.89
C GLN A 4 5.35 1.80 17.25
N VAL A 5 5.10 1.89 15.94
CA VAL A 5 5.27 3.13 15.16
C VAL A 5 3.93 3.84 15.04
N ASN A 6 3.89 5.13 15.37
CA ASN A 6 2.73 5.96 15.02
C ASN A 6 2.92 6.50 13.60
N CYS A 7 2.45 5.73 12.62
CA CYS A 7 2.61 6.08 11.21
C CYS A 7 2.00 7.44 10.84
N GLN A 8 1.01 7.94 11.59
CA GLN A 8 0.39 9.24 11.32
C GLN A 8 1.34 10.41 11.61
N GLU A 9 2.19 10.28 12.63
CA GLU A 9 3.13 11.33 13.03
C GLU A 9 4.52 11.10 12.46
N GLU A 10 5.00 9.86 12.50
CA GLU A 10 6.40 9.57 12.20
C GLU A 10 6.65 9.30 10.72
N CYS A 11 5.67 8.72 10.00
CA CYS A 11 5.83 8.39 8.60
C CYS A 11 5.35 9.50 7.65
N LYS A 12 5.21 10.74 8.14
CA LYS A 12 4.75 11.89 7.34
C LYS A 12 5.59 12.11 6.09
N ASP A 13 6.90 11.93 6.20
CA ASP A 13 7.87 12.11 5.10
C ASP A 13 8.27 10.78 4.42
N GLY A 14 7.63 9.68 4.78
CA GLY A 14 7.93 8.35 4.24
C GLY A 14 8.16 7.28 5.30
N CYS A 15 8.50 6.07 4.87
CA CYS A 15 8.68 4.94 5.78
C CYS A 15 9.94 5.11 6.65
N ILE A 16 9.76 5.23 7.97
CA ILE A 16 10.87 5.42 8.93
C ILE A 16 11.67 4.14 9.22
N LEU A 17 11.15 2.98 8.82
CA LEU A 17 11.74 1.69 9.16
C LEU A 17 13.01 1.38 8.37
N GLY A 18 13.27 2.09 7.26
CA GLY A 18 14.43 1.86 6.40
C GLY A 18 14.59 0.38 6.05
N ASP A 19 15.73 -0.21 6.42
CA ASP A 19 16.06 -1.62 6.20
C ASP A 19 15.27 -2.61 7.06
N GLN A 20 14.52 -2.12 8.06
CA GLN A 20 13.62 -2.94 8.87
C GLN A 20 12.21 -3.07 8.26
N CYS A 21 12.00 -2.51 7.05
CA CYS A 21 10.73 -2.68 6.35
C CYS A 21 10.47 -4.18 6.14
N PRO A 22 9.31 -4.71 6.55
CA PRO A 22 8.99 -6.11 6.28
C PRO A 22 8.90 -6.32 4.76
N HIS A 23 9.14 -7.54 4.29
CA HIS A 23 8.91 -7.92 2.87
C HIS A 23 9.82 -7.21 1.84
N LEU A 24 10.98 -6.70 2.25
CA LEU A 24 11.98 -6.12 1.34
C LEU A 24 12.42 -7.08 0.21
N GLU A 25 12.35 -8.39 0.45
CA GLU A 25 12.60 -9.43 -0.54
C GLU A 25 11.73 -9.30 -1.81
N TYR A 26 10.55 -8.67 -1.72
CA TYR A 26 9.65 -8.45 -2.87
C TYR A 26 9.84 -7.10 -3.56
N LEU A 27 10.74 -6.23 -3.07
CA LEU A 27 10.93 -4.88 -3.58
C LEU A 27 11.29 -4.87 -5.08
N ALA A 28 12.16 -5.77 -5.52
CA ALA A 28 12.53 -5.90 -6.93
C ALA A 28 11.32 -6.30 -7.80
N LYS A 29 10.51 -7.25 -7.33
CA LYS A 29 9.30 -7.71 -8.03
C LYS A 29 8.24 -6.61 -8.10
N ALA A 30 8.05 -5.87 -7.02
CA ALA A 30 7.13 -4.74 -6.97
C ALA A 30 7.55 -3.62 -7.94
N ARG A 31 8.85 -3.27 -7.99
CA ARG A 31 9.38 -2.29 -8.95
C ARG A 31 9.13 -2.71 -10.40
N LYS A 32 9.39 -3.99 -10.72
CA LYS A 32 9.13 -4.54 -12.05
C LYS A 32 7.64 -4.43 -12.41
N PHE A 33 6.76 -4.86 -11.51
CA PHE A 33 5.32 -4.78 -11.70
C PHE A 33 4.86 -3.35 -12.00
N ILE A 34 5.26 -2.37 -11.19
CA ILE A 34 4.89 -0.96 -11.40
C ILE A 34 5.41 -0.43 -12.73
N SER A 35 6.64 -0.79 -13.11
CA SER A 35 7.25 -0.35 -14.38
C SER A 35 6.58 -0.95 -15.62
N GLU A 36 6.02 -2.16 -15.51
CA GLU A 36 5.41 -2.89 -16.63
C GLU A 36 3.88 -2.74 -16.68
N THR A 37 3.26 -2.17 -15.65
CA THR A 37 1.81 -1.98 -15.55
C THR A 37 1.43 -0.55 -15.94
N SER A 38 0.45 -0.40 -16.83
CA SER A 38 -0.03 0.93 -17.20
C SER A 38 -0.66 1.66 -16.01
N VAL A 39 -0.59 2.99 -16.04
CA VAL A 39 -1.19 3.82 -14.99
C VAL A 39 -2.69 3.55 -14.86
N ASP A 40 -3.42 3.41 -15.97
CA ASP A 40 -4.85 3.06 -15.94
C ASP A 40 -5.11 1.74 -15.23
N LYS A 41 -4.25 0.73 -15.47
CA LYS A 41 -4.38 -0.57 -14.81
C LYS A 41 -4.03 -0.49 -13.32
N LEU A 42 -3.05 0.34 -12.94
CA LEU A 42 -2.75 0.61 -11.53
C LEU A 42 -3.91 1.30 -10.82
N ILE A 43 -4.60 2.23 -11.51
CA ILE A 43 -5.81 2.88 -10.98
C ILE A 43 -6.91 1.84 -10.78
N GLU A 44 -7.21 1.00 -11.78
CA GLU A 44 -8.21 -0.07 -11.66
C GLU A 44 -7.94 -1.01 -10.47
N ILE A 45 -6.68 -1.38 -10.23
CA ILE A 45 -6.28 -2.20 -9.07
C ILE A 45 -6.53 -1.46 -7.75
N SER A 46 -6.28 -0.15 -7.74
CA SER A 46 -6.44 0.74 -6.58
C SER A 46 -7.91 1.07 -6.29
N ASP A 47 -8.75 1.06 -7.33
CA ASP A 47 -10.13 1.52 -7.30
C ASP A 47 -10.99 0.73 -6.32
N SER A 48 -10.65 -0.52 -5.99
CA SER A 48 -11.35 -1.29 -4.95
C SER A 48 -11.49 -0.54 -3.60
N ARG A 49 -10.60 0.41 -3.29
CA ARG A 49 -10.67 1.28 -2.10
C ARG A 49 -11.45 2.59 -2.33
N PHE A 50 -11.58 3.03 -3.57
CA PHE A 50 -12.23 4.30 -3.96
C PHE A 50 -13.64 4.11 -4.54
N LEU A 51 -14.01 2.87 -4.88
CA LEU A 51 -15.36 2.51 -5.23
C LEU A 51 -16.27 2.82 -4.03
N PRO A 52 -17.46 3.41 -4.26
CA PRO A 52 -18.46 3.51 -3.21
C PRO A 52 -18.72 2.10 -2.66
N PRO A 53 -18.96 1.96 -1.34
CA PRO A 53 -19.26 0.65 -0.76
C PRO A 53 -20.45 0.05 -1.50
N GLU A 54 -20.29 -1.19 -1.99
CA GLU A 54 -21.37 -1.98 -2.55
C GLU A 54 -22.58 -1.93 -1.59
N PRO A 55 -23.83 -1.79 -2.08
CA PRO A 55 -25.00 -1.67 -1.23
C PRO A 55 -25.20 -2.85 -0.26
N SER A 56 -24.54 -3.99 -0.51
CA SER A 56 -24.54 -5.17 0.37
C SER A 56 -23.60 -5.06 1.59
N GLN A 57 -22.81 -4.00 1.73
CA GLN A 57 -21.88 -3.81 2.86
C GLN A 57 -22.48 -2.91 3.97
N LYS A 58 -23.78 -2.59 3.88
CA LYS A 58 -24.54 -1.86 4.90
C LYS A 58 -25.43 -2.78 5.73
N GLU A 59 -24.92 -3.92 6.19
CA GLU A 59 -25.55 -4.64 7.29
C GLU A 59 -24.52 -5.55 7.97
N SER A 60 -23.93 -5.06 9.07
CA SER A 60 -23.70 -5.81 10.31
C SER A 60 -23.12 -4.90 11.39
#